data_AF-A0A5E4KDW9-F1
#
_entry.id   AF-A0A5E4KDW9-F1
#
_cell.length_a   1.000
_cell.length_b   1.000
_cell.length_c   1.000
_cell.angle_alpha   90.00
_cell.angle_beta   90.00
_cell.angle_gamma   90.00
#
_symmetry.space_group_name_H-M   'P 1'
#
loop_
_entity.id
_entity.type
_entity.pdbx_description
1 polymer ?
#
loop_
_entity_poly.entity_id
_entity_poly.type
_entity_poly.pdbx_seq_one_letter_code
_entity_poly.pdbx_strand_id
1 'polypeptide(L)'
;MFGIIPGFEKAGYHSKLQTIDRFSMMLVDICQYAKPALSFMDAVVCMEGNGPGAGKPKDVGVLIASRNPYALDAVFCDVIGIDFKVLPTVNEAIKRNLLNPGNIEIKGANISDVRVADFKMPATVGIGDGLSGDGALQHIIKPLFNNAFVVKPVILEKACAGCGVCARSCPVNAIVLENEAAVIDYNKCIRCYCCHEMCPHHSIELNKSILYRLAGKVL
;
A
#
# COMPACT_ATOMS: atom_id res chain seq x y z
N MET A 1 7.55 -0.06 -10.05
CA MET A 1 7.81 0.79 -11.25
C MET A 1 7.50 2.29 -11.06
N PHE A 2 6.72 2.70 -10.05
CA PHE A 2 6.43 4.13 -9.80
C PHE A 2 7.68 5.03 -9.66
N GLY A 3 8.82 4.43 -9.30
CA GLY A 3 10.14 5.09 -9.24
C GLY A 3 10.55 5.87 -10.50
N ILE A 4 10.07 5.49 -11.69
CA ILE A 4 10.39 6.14 -12.97
C ILE A 4 9.85 7.58 -13.04
N ILE A 5 8.77 7.90 -12.32
CA ILE A 5 8.20 9.25 -12.31
C ILE A 5 9.17 10.19 -11.58
N PRO A 6 9.72 11.23 -12.23
CA PRO A 6 10.74 12.08 -11.63
C PRO A 6 10.12 13.10 -10.66
N GLY A 7 10.91 13.48 -9.65
CA GLY A 7 10.63 14.62 -8.79
C GLY A 7 9.26 14.59 -8.07
N PHE A 8 8.66 15.78 -7.95
CA PHE A 8 7.41 16.01 -7.22
C PHE A 8 6.15 15.52 -7.95
N GLU A 9 6.25 15.11 -9.22
CA GLU A 9 5.11 14.59 -9.99
C GLU A 9 4.47 13.37 -9.30
N LYS A 10 5.27 12.55 -8.63
CA LYS A 10 4.80 11.41 -7.81
C LYS A 10 3.74 11.80 -6.78
N ALA A 11 3.92 12.95 -6.13
CA ALA A 11 2.95 13.48 -5.17
C ALA A 11 1.65 13.90 -5.87
N GLY A 12 1.77 14.50 -7.07
CA GLY A 12 0.64 14.88 -7.91
C GLY A 12 -0.24 13.69 -8.32
N TYR A 13 0.37 12.53 -8.63
CA TYR A 13 -0.39 11.32 -8.94
C TYR A 13 -1.23 10.82 -7.77
N HIS A 14 -0.73 10.87 -6.53
CA HIS A 14 -1.51 10.53 -5.33
C HIS A 14 -2.71 11.46 -5.13
N SER A 15 -2.56 12.75 -5.45
CA SER A 15 -3.67 13.70 -5.35
C SER A 15 -4.74 13.48 -6.43
N LYS A 16 -4.33 13.09 -7.65
CA LYS A 16 -5.23 12.94 -8.81
C LYS A 16 -5.91 11.56 -8.86
N LEU A 17 -5.27 10.52 -8.33
CA LEU A 17 -5.69 9.12 -8.40
C LEU A 17 -5.93 8.57 -7.00
N GLN A 18 -7.03 9.03 -6.38
CA GLN A 18 -7.31 8.79 -4.96
C GLN A 18 -7.91 7.41 -4.65
N THR A 19 -8.24 6.61 -5.67
CA THR A 19 -8.78 5.26 -5.49
C THR A 19 -7.73 4.22 -5.79
N ILE A 20 -7.81 3.07 -5.10
CA ILE A 20 -6.87 1.97 -5.29
C ILE A 20 -6.88 1.51 -6.75
N ASP A 21 -8.06 1.39 -7.35
CA ASP A 21 -8.22 0.97 -8.74
C ASP A 21 -7.51 1.91 -9.71
N ARG A 22 -7.78 3.22 -9.63
CA ARG A 22 -7.19 4.20 -10.55
C ARG A 22 -5.67 4.30 -10.38
N PHE A 23 -5.19 4.21 -9.14
CA PHE A 23 -3.76 4.21 -8.88
C PHE A 23 -3.10 2.95 -9.46
N SER A 24 -3.73 1.78 -9.30
CA SER A 24 -3.24 0.50 -9.82
C SER A 24 -3.21 0.47 -11.35
N MET A 25 -4.26 0.99 -12.00
CA MET A 25 -4.30 1.18 -13.45
C MET A 25 -3.10 1.98 -13.94
N MET A 26 -2.82 3.11 -13.28
CA MET A 26 -1.68 3.97 -13.63
C MET A 26 -0.34 3.26 -13.42
N LEU A 27 -0.18 2.47 -12.36
CA LEU A 27 1.05 1.69 -12.15
C LEU A 27 1.27 0.66 -13.25
N VAL A 28 0.21 -0.01 -13.70
CA VAL A 28 0.23 -0.95 -14.83
C VAL A 28 0.55 -0.20 -16.13
N ASP A 29 -0.01 0.99 -16.35
CA ASP A 29 0.30 1.84 -17.52
C ASP A 29 1.78 2.22 -17.56
N ILE A 30 2.33 2.68 -16.43
CA ILE A 30 3.78 2.99 -16.31
C ILE A 30 4.61 1.76 -16.64
N CYS A 31 4.23 0.59 -16.10
CA CYS A 31 4.98 -0.64 -16.34
C CYS A 31 4.94 -1.07 -17.82
N GLN A 32 3.78 -0.93 -18.47
CA GLN A 32 3.61 -1.19 -19.90
C GLN A 32 4.33 -0.18 -20.79
N TYR A 33 4.45 1.08 -20.35
CA TYR A 33 5.23 2.09 -21.03
C TYR A 33 6.73 1.81 -20.91
N ALA A 34 7.20 1.51 -19.69
CA ALA A 34 8.61 1.26 -19.40
C ALA A 34 9.14 -0.03 -20.03
N LYS A 35 8.28 -1.04 -20.24
CA LYS A 35 8.61 -2.33 -20.88
C LYS A 35 9.91 -2.95 -20.33
N PRO A 36 10.01 -3.20 -19.00
CA PRO A 36 11.21 -3.78 -18.43
C PRO A 36 11.52 -5.13 -19.08
N ALA A 37 12.73 -5.29 -19.61
CA ALA A 37 13.16 -6.53 -20.26
C ALA A 37 13.31 -7.69 -19.24
N LEU A 38 13.70 -7.35 -18.01
CA LEU A 38 13.86 -8.27 -16.89
C LEU A 38 13.66 -7.48 -15.59
N SER A 39 12.89 -8.04 -14.66
CA SER A 39 12.63 -7.48 -13.34
C SER A 39 13.27 -8.37 -12.28
N PHE A 40 13.89 -7.78 -11.28
CA PHE A 40 14.47 -8.45 -10.13
C PHE A 40 13.81 -7.97 -8.85
N MET A 41 13.64 -8.88 -7.90
CA MET A 41 13.22 -8.58 -6.54
C MET A 41 14.26 -9.16 -5.59
N ASP A 42 14.88 -8.28 -4.82
CA ASP A 42 15.66 -8.64 -3.65
C ASP A 42 14.69 -8.84 -2.48
N ALA A 43 14.45 -10.10 -2.14
CA ALA A 43 13.66 -10.51 -1.01
C ALA A 43 14.52 -11.35 -0.04
N VAL A 44 15.79 -10.95 0.15
CA VAL A 44 16.64 -11.55 1.19
C VAL A 44 16.11 -11.17 2.56
N VAL A 45 15.87 -9.88 2.78
CA VAL A 45 15.20 -9.35 3.98
C VAL A 45 14.03 -8.50 3.56
N CYS A 46 12.85 -8.81 4.09
CA CYS A 46 11.61 -8.08 3.83
C CYS A 46 11.16 -7.32 5.08
N MET A 47 10.18 -6.42 4.90
CA MET A 47 9.54 -5.70 6.01
C MET A 47 8.11 -6.21 6.17
N GLU A 48 7.84 -6.93 7.26
CA GLU A 48 6.49 -7.36 7.63
C GLU A 48 5.76 -6.30 8.47
N GLY A 49 4.43 -6.33 8.49
CA GLY A 49 3.60 -5.33 9.16
C GLY A 49 3.56 -4.00 8.41
N ASN A 50 3.54 -2.88 9.13
CA ASN A 50 3.37 -1.53 8.55
C ASN A 50 4.67 -0.98 7.94
N GLY A 51 5.29 -1.74 7.04
CA GLY A 51 6.43 -1.29 6.26
C GLY A 51 6.10 -0.15 5.27
N PRO A 52 7.10 0.40 4.57
CA PRO A 52 8.52 0.08 4.71
C PRO A 52 9.18 0.76 5.93
N GLY A 53 8.62 1.85 6.44
CA GLY A 53 9.20 2.59 7.57
C GLY A 53 8.91 1.98 8.94
N ALA A 54 7.64 1.63 9.22
CA ALA A 54 7.20 1.17 10.55
C ALA A 54 6.99 -0.36 10.63
N GLY A 55 7.62 -1.11 9.71
CA GLY A 55 7.57 -2.57 9.67
C GLY A 55 8.62 -3.21 10.57
N LYS A 56 8.63 -4.54 10.62
CA LYS A 56 9.69 -5.33 11.25
C LYS A 56 10.48 -6.08 10.18
N PRO A 57 11.82 -6.07 10.23
CA PRO A 57 12.63 -6.92 9.35
C PRO A 57 12.26 -8.39 9.53
N LYS A 58 12.14 -9.12 8.42
CA LYS A 58 11.86 -10.54 8.36
C LYS A 58 12.74 -11.15 7.29
N ASP A 59 13.57 -12.12 7.68
CA ASP A 59 14.41 -12.85 6.74
C ASP A 59 13.52 -13.78 5.90
N VAL A 60 13.67 -13.68 4.58
CA VAL A 60 12.98 -14.53 3.59
C VAL A 60 14.00 -15.30 2.75
N GLY A 61 15.11 -14.65 2.38
CA GLY A 61 16.28 -15.33 1.83
C GLY A 61 16.19 -15.70 0.34
N VAL A 62 15.37 -15.00 -0.45
CA VAL A 62 15.20 -15.32 -1.88
C VAL A 62 15.53 -14.14 -2.79
N LEU A 63 16.06 -14.45 -3.96
CA LEU A 63 16.15 -13.55 -5.09
C LEU A 63 15.25 -14.07 -6.20
N ILE A 64 14.37 -13.22 -6.72
CA ILE A 64 13.42 -13.59 -7.76
C ILE A 64 13.67 -12.74 -8.99
N ALA A 65 13.63 -13.35 -10.17
CA ALA A 65 13.77 -12.66 -11.44
C ALA A 65 12.70 -13.14 -12.42
N SER A 66 12.14 -12.22 -13.21
CA SER A 66 11.13 -12.56 -14.21
C SER A 66 11.11 -11.53 -15.34
N ARG A 67 10.82 -12.00 -16.55
CA ARG A 67 10.52 -11.11 -17.69
C ARG A 67 9.12 -10.49 -17.58
N ASN A 68 8.24 -11.06 -16.75
CA ASN A 68 6.93 -10.51 -16.45
C ASN A 68 6.91 -10.03 -14.98
N PRO A 69 6.88 -8.71 -14.73
CA PRO A 69 6.90 -8.17 -13.36
C PRO A 69 5.65 -8.56 -12.55
N TYR A 70 4.50 -8.77 -13.20
CA TYR A 70 3.28 -9.19 -12.49
C TYR A 70 3.36 -10.66 -12.07
N ALA A 71 4.00 -11.51 -12.88
CA ALA A 71 4.28 -12.89 -12.50
C ALA A 71 5.27 -12.94 -11.33
N LEU A 72 6.25 -12.02 -11.30
CA LEU A 72 7.19 -11.90 -10.20
C LEU A 72 6.47 -11.58 -8.88
N ASP A 73 5.59 -10.58 -8.89
CA ASP A 73 4.79 -10.19 -7.71
C ASP A 73 3.89 -11.35 -7.26
N ALA A 74 3.24 -12.05 -8.20
CA ALA A 74 2.35 -13.18 -7.90
C ALA A 74 3.11 -14.38 -7.30
N VAL A 75 4.30 -14.70 -7.81
CA VAL A 75 5.14 -15.78 -7.26
C VAL A 75 5.65 -15.41 -5.87
N PHE A 76 6.06 -14.16 -5.65
CA PHE A 76 6.51 -13.73 -4.33
C PHE A 76 5.38 -13.84 -3.29
N CYS A 77 4.14 -13.51 -3.65
CA CYS A 77 2.97 -13.77 -2.81
C CYS A 77 2.89 -15.23 -2.35
N ASP A 78 3.15 -16.19 -3.24
CA ASP A 78 3.14 -17.61 -2.88
C ASP A 78 4.32 -18.00 -1.96
N VAL A 79 5.48 -17.36 -2.12
CA VAL A 79 6.64 -17.51 -1.21
C VAL A 79 6.30 -17.05 0.20
N ILE A 80 5.58 -15.93 0.37
CA ILE A 80 5.21 -15.41 1.70
C ILE A 80 3.83 -15.90 2.19
N GLY A 81 3.22 -16.86 1.49
CA GLY A 81 1.97 -17.50 1.91
C GLY A 81 0.71 -16.63 1.79
N ILE A 82 0.66 -15.75 0.79
CA ILE A 82 -0.44 -14.78 0.58
C ILE A 82 -1.10 -15.01 -0.77
N ASP A 83 -2.43 -14.90 -0.86
CA ASP A 83 -3.13 -14.93 -2.15
C ASP A 83 -2.80 -13.66 -2.95
N PHE A 84 -2.21 -13.81 -4.14
CA PHE A 84 -1.87 -12.69 -5.03
C PHE A 84 -3.07 -11.81 -5.39
N LYS A 85 -4.30 -12.31 -5.26
CA LYS A 85 -5.53 -11.53 -5.48
C LYS A 85 -5.68 -10.34 -4.54
N VAL A 86 -4.90 -10.26 -3.46
CA VAL A 86 -4.87 -9.05 -2.62
C VAL A 86 -4.07 -7.93 -3.26
N LEU A 87 -3.26 -8.20 -4.30
CA LEU A 87 -2.43 -7.22 -4.99
C LEU A 87 -3.23 -6.55 -6.14
N PRO A 88 -3.60 -5.27 -6.01
CA PRO A 88 -4.42 -4.58 -7.01
C PRO A 88 -3.75 -4.49 -8.39
N THR A 89 -2.43 -4.36 -8.43
CA THR A 89 -1.64 -4.32 -9.67
C THR A 89 -1.65 -5.66 -10.42
N VAL A 90 -1.57 -6.78 -9.71
CA VAL A 90 -1.65 -8.12 -10.29
C VAL A 90 -3.06 -8.38 -10.83
N ASN A 91 -4.09 -8.02 -10.08
CA ASN A 91 -5.48 -8.11 -10.54
C ASN A 91 -5.72 -7.29 -11.80
N GLU A 92 -5.22 -6.06 -11.84
CA GLU A 92 -5.35 -5.18 -13.01
C GLU A 92 -4.58 -5.74 -14.22
N ALA A 93 -3.40 -6.32 -14.01
CA ALA A 93 -2.65 -7.00 -15.07
C ALA A 93 -3.43 -8.20 -15.64
N ILE A 94 -4.07 -9.01 -14.80
CA ILE A 94 -4.92 -10.14 -15.23
C ILE A 94 -6.11 -9.64 -16.06
N LYS A 95 -6.82 -8.60 -15.58
CA LYS A 95 -7.95 -7.99 -16.31
C LYS A 95 -7.56 -7.54 -17.73
N ARG A 96 -6.31 -7.08 -17.90
CA ARG A 96 -5.75 -6.62 -19.18
C ARG A 96 -5.07 -7.73 -20.00
N ASN A 97 -5.17 -8.99 -19.59
CA ASN A 97 -4.50 -10.13 -20.23
C ASN A 97 -2.96 -10.00 -20.28
N LEU A 98 -2.37 -9.29 -19.31
CA LEU A 98 -0.91 -9.12 -19.18
C LEU A 98 -0.27 -10.21 -18.31
N LEU A 99 -1.09 -11.02 -17.63
CA LEU A 99 -0.68 -12.14 -16.81
C LEU A 99 -1.75 -13.25 -16.89
N ASN A 100 -1.30 -14.48 -17.13
CA ASN A 100 -2.11 -15.68 -16.88
C ASN A 100 -1.55 -16.40 -15.64
N PRO A 101 -2.21 -16.32 -14.48
CA PRO A 101 -1.69 -16.88 -13.23
C PRO A 101 -1.63 -18.41 -13.24
N GLY A 102 -2.43 -19.07 -14.08
CA GLY A 102 -2.40 -20.53 -14.23
C GLY A 102 -1.24 -21.05 -15.09
N ASN A 103 -0.45 -20.15 -15.68
CA ASN A 103 0.65 -20.50 -16.58
C ASN A 103 1.91 -19.70 -16.27
N ILE A 104 2.45 -19.91 -15.07
CA ILE A 104 3.73 -19.34 -14.64
C ILE A 104 4.75 -20.48 -14.54
N GLU A 105 5.77 -20.44 -15.40
CA GLU A 105 6.90 -21.39 -15.33
C GLU A 105 7.91 -20.89 -14.29
N ILE A 106 8.14 -21.70 -13.24
CA ILE A 106 9.13 -21.41 -12.20
C ILE A 106 10.40 -22.22 -12.51
N LYS A 107 11.55 -21.55 -12.46
CA LYS A 107 12.88 -22.16 -12.60
C LYS A 107 13.69 -21.87 -11.35
N GLY A 108 14.40 -22.88 -10.85
CA GLY A 108 15.21 -22.77 -9.64
C GLY A 108 14.59 -23.55 -8.48
N ALA A 109 14.61 -22.97 -7.28
CA ALA A 109 14.08 -23.60 -6.08
C ALA A 109 12.57 -23.89 -6.18
N ASN A 110 12.11 -24.98 -5.57
CA ASN A 110 10.67 -25.19 -5.39
C ASN A 110 10.15 -24.20 -4.35
N ILE A 111 8.98 -23.62 -4.58
CA ILE A 111 8.40 -22.62 -3.67
C ILE A 111 8.18 -23.22 -2.27
N SER A 112 7.80 -24.50 -2.18
CA SER A 112 7.63 -25.20 -0.91
C SER A 112 8.87 -25.14 -0.01
N ASP A 113 10.06 -25.14 -0.61
CA ASP A 113 11.33 -25.24 0.10
C ASP A 113 11.78 -23.88 0.64
N VAL A 114 11.24 -22.79 0.09
CA VAL A 114 11.59 -21.40 0.43
C VAL A 114 10.43 -20.61 1.02
N ARG A 115 9.30 -21.26 1.30
CA ARG A 115 8.08 -20.60 1.77
C ARG A 115 8.22 -20.11 3.21
N VAL A 116 7.81 -18.86 3.45
CA VAL A 116 7.72 -18.22 4.76
C VAL A 116 6.25 -17.92 5.06
N ALA A 117 5.56 -18.88 5.67
CA ALA A 117 4.10 -18.82 5.83
C ALA A 117 3.60 -17.89 6.98
N ASP A 118 4.48 -17.41 7.85
CA ASP A 118 4.13 -16.59 9.01
C ASP A 118 4.34 -15.08 8.76
N PHE A 119 4.43 -14.66 7.51
CA PHE A 119 4.63 -13.27 7.12
C PHE A 119 3.44 -12.38 7.51
N LYS A 120 3.68 -11.31 8.28
CA LYS A 120 2.60 -10.41 8.71
C LYS A 120 2.31 -9.32 7.68
N MET A 121 1.06 -9.20 7.27
CA MET A 121 0.62 -8.09 6.40
C MET A 121 0.41 -6.77 7.16
N PRO A 122 0.55 -5.62 6.48
CA PRO A 122 0.21 -4.33 7.07
C PRO A 122 -1.27 -4.28 7.42
N ALA A 123 -1.59 -3.48 8.45
CA ALA A 123 -2.95 -3.37 8.97
C ALA A 123 -3.95 -2.77 7.97
N THR A 124 -3.45 -2.20 6.86
CA THR A 124 -4.18 -1.55 5.76
C THR A 124 -4.60 -2.50 4.63
N VAL A 125 -4.06 -3.73 4.57
CA VAL A 125 -4.47 -4.71 3.55
C VAL A 125 -5.89 -5.17 3.81
N GLY A 126 -6.71 -5.22 2.76
CA GLY A 126 -8.15 -5.54 2.85
C GLY A 126 -9.03 -4.38 3.33
N ILE A 127 -8.45 -3.22 3.63
CA ILE A 127 -9.21 -1.99 3.84
C ILE A 127 -9.51 -1.41 2.46
N GLY A 128 -10.57 -1.92 1.82
CA GLY A 128 -11.16 -1.24 0.68
C GLY A 128 -11.46 0.21 1.02
N ASP A 129 -11.57 1.05 0.00
CA ASP A 129 -11.75 2.51 0.00
C ASP A 129 -13.00 3.02 0.77
N GLY A 130 -13.64 2.15 1.54
CA GLY A 130 -15.02 2.30 1.99
C GLY A 130 -15.94 2.08 0.79
N LEU A 131 -16.50 0.86 0.71
CA LEU A 131 -17.60 0.47 -0.17
C LEU A 131 -17.26 0.34 -1.66
N SER A 132 -16.84 -0.85 -2.05
CA SER A 132 -16.82 -1.31 -3.46
C SER A 132 -18.24 -1.79 -3.83
N GLY A 133 -19.13 -0.89 -4.26
CA GLY A 133 -20.42 -1.28 -4.83
C GLY A 133 -21.14 -0.14 -5.55
N ASP A 134 -21.47 -0.32 -6.82
CA ASP A 134 -22.11 0.69 -7.67
C ASP A 134 -23.64 0.77 -7.44
N GLY A 135 -24.07 1.00 -6.19
CA GLY A 135 -25.48 1.15 -5.83
C GLY A 135 -25.89 2.61 -5.64
N ALA A 136 -26.99 3.04 -6.26
CA ALA A 136 -27.58 4.39 -6.08
C ALA A 136 -27.85 4.75 -4.60
N LEU A 137 -28.14 3.75 -3.77
CA LEU A 137 -28.31 3.88 -2.33
C LEU A 137 -27.03 4.32 -1.60
N GLN A 138 -25.84 3.99 -2.14
CA GLN A 138 -24.56 4.32 -1.52
C GLN A 138 -24.21 5.80 -1.58
N HIS A 139 -24.67 6.54 -2.59
CA HIS A 139 -24.40 7.99 -2.70
C HIS A 139 -25.06 8.81 -1.60
N ILE A 140 -26.16 8.31 -1.04
CA ILE A 140 -26.92 8.97 0.01
C ILE A 140 -26.33 8.68 1.40
N ILE A 141 -25.82 7.45 1.61
CA ILE A 141 -25.36 6.97 2.92
C ILE A 141 -23.84 7.19 3.13
N LYS A 142 -23.06 7.35 2.03
CA LYS A 142 -21.61 7.59 2.04
C LYS A 142 -21.13 8.67 3.02
N PRO A 143 -21.67 9.90 3.03
CA PRO A 143 -21.08 10.98 3.84
C PRO A 143 -21.25 10.75 5.36
N LEU A 144 -22.32 10.07 5.79
CA LEU A 144 -22.60 9.83 7.21
C LEU A 144 -21.85 8.59 7.76
N PHE A 145 -21.69 7.52 6.98
CA PHE A 145 -21.02 6.29 7.44
C PHE A 145 -19.51 6.23 7.15
N ASN A 146 -18.98 7.01 6.18
CA ASN A 146 -17.56 6.95 5.78
C ASN A 146 -16.57 7.43 6.84
N ASN A 147 -16.98 8.13 7.90
CA ASN A 147 -16.04 8.52 8.96
C ASN A 147 -15.89 7.46 10.05
N ALA A 148 -16.84 6.52 10.14
CA ALA A 148 -16.89 5.52 11.21
C ALA A 148 -16.13 4.22 10.88
N PHE A 149 -15.73 3.98 9.63
CA PHE A 149 -15.04 2.74 9.20
C PHE A 149 -13.73 3.00 8.45
N VAL A 150 -13.03 4.09 8.76
CA VAL A 150 -11.80 4.44 8.04
C VAL A 150 -10.61 4.56 8.97
N VAL A 151 -9.47 4.08 8.47
CA VAL A 151 -8.16 4.25 9.09
C VAL A 151 -7.67 5.68 8.88
N LYS A 152 -7.21 6.31 9.96
CA LYS A 152 -6.69 7.67 9.92
C LYS A 152 -5.26 7.70 10.48
N PRO A 153 -4.35 8.47 9.87
CA PRO A 153 -3.05 8.73 10.48
C PRO A 153 -3.26 9.60 11.73
N VAL A 154 -2.67 9.21 12.86
CA VAL A 154 -2.73 9.93 14.13
C VAL A 154 -1.31 10.21 14.58
N ILE A 155 -1.03 11.46 14.94
CA ILE A 155 0.30 11.89 15.38
C ILE A 155 0.41 11.65 16.88
N LEU A 156 1.43 10.91 17.28
CA LEU A 156 1.81 10.72 18.67
C LEU A 156 2.69 11.91 19.09
N GLU A 157 2.07 12.96 19.65
CA GLU A 157 2.77 14.21 19.99
C GLU A 157 4.05 13.98 20.82
N LYS A 158 3.99 13.08 21.82
CA LYS A 158 5.14 12.75 22.68
C LYS A 158 6.33 12.12 21.94
N ALA A 159 6.09 11.50 20.79
CA ALA A 159 7.13 10.89 19.96
C ALA A 159 7.49 11.77 18.75
N CYS A 160 6.74 12.85 18.50
CA CYS A 160 6.96 13.73 17.36
C CYS A 160 8.08 14.71 17.67
N ALA A 161 9.14 14.70 16.87
CA ALA A 161 10.26 15.63 17.02
C ALA A 161 10.08 16.96 16.24
N GLY A 162 8.89 17.26 15.72
CA GLY A 162 8.64 18.52 15.00
C GLY A 162 9.40 18.72 13.68
N CYS A 163 10.04 17.69 13.12
CA CYS A 163 10.97 17.83 11.98
C CYS A 163 10.34 18.27 10.63
N GLY A 164 9.00 18.25 10.53
CA GLY A 164 8.25 18.69 9.35
C GLY A 164 8.37 17.82 8.09
N VAL A 165 8.99 16.62 8.16
CA VAL A 165 9.10 15.72 7.00
C VAL A 165 7.72 15.35 6.45
N CYS A 166 6.77 15.02 7.33
CA CYS A 166 5.40 14.69 6.94
C CYS A 166 4.66 15.85 6.26
N ALA A 167 4.91 17.10 6.69
CA ALA A 167 4.34 18.29 6.08
C ALA A 167 4.85 18.49 4.66
N ARG A 168 6.18 18.37 4.46
CA ARG A 168 6.81 18.46 3.13
C ARG A 168 6.41 17.32 2.19
N SER A 169 6.12 16.14 2.71
CA SER A 169 5.71 14.98 1.90
C SER A 169 4.22 14.94 1.59
N CYS A 170 3.40 15.82 2.18
CA CYS A 170 1.95 15.77 2.02
C CYS A 170 1.54 16.33 0.64
N PRO A 171 0.96 15.53 -0.27
CA PRO A 171 0.64 15.98 -1.63
C PRO A 171 -0.47 17.05 -1.67
N VAL A 172 -1.25 17.18 -0.60
CA VAL A 172 -2.43 18.06 -0.49
C VAL A 172 -2.27 19.13 0.60
N ASN A 173 -1.04 19.30 1.13
CA ASN A 173 -0.72 20.29 2.16
C ASN A 173 -1.69 20.24 3.36
N ALA A 174 -2.06 19.03 3.78
CA ALA A 174 -2.98 18.78 4.89
C ALA A 174 -2.28 18.75 6.26
N ILE A 175 -0.98 19.05 6.33
CA ILE A 175 -0.21 18.93 7.56
C ILE A 175 0.58 20.22 7.79
N VAL A 176 0.48 20.77 9.00
CA VAL A 176 1.20 21.95 9.49
C VAL A 176 1.98 21.61 10.76
N LEU A 177 2.91 22.48 11.16
CA LEU A 177 3.61 22.36 12.45
C LEU A 177 3.03 23.39 13.42
N GLU A 178 2.55 22.92 14.57
CA GLU A 178 2.02 23.75 15.66
C GLU A 178 2.58 23.24 16.98
N ASN A 179 3.05 24.13 17.86
CA ASN A 179 3.59 23.77 19.18
C ASN A 179 4.64 22.64 19.14
N GLU A 180 5.56 22.72 18.18
CA GLU A 180 6.64 21.73 17.96
C GLU A 180 6.17 20.33 17.53
N ALA A 181 4.87 20.12 17.30
CA ALA A 181 4.31 18.88 16.78
C ALA A 181 3.67 19.09 15.41
N ALA A 182 3.57 18.02 14.61
CA ALA A 182 2.79 18.06 13.39
C ALA A 182 1.29 17.91 13.72
N VAL A 183 0.44 18.62 12.97
CA VAL A 183 -1.02 18.59 13.09
C VAL A 183 -1.63 18.34 11.72
N ILE A 184 -2.61 17.42 11.65
CA ILE A 184 -3.26 17.00 10.40
C ILE A 184 -4.65 17.65 10.27
N ASP A 185 -4.86 18.38 9.19
CA ASP A 185 -6.19 18.80 8.72
C ASP A 185 -6.88 17.63 8.02
N TYR A 186 -7.76 16.94 8.75
CA TYR A 186 -8.50 15.79 8.23
C TYR A 186 -9.54 16.14 7.15
N ASN A 187 -9.90 17.42 6.99
CA ASN A 187 -10.80 17.85 5.91
C ASN A 187 -10.05 17.90 4.57
N LYS A 188 -8.74 18.15 4.59
CA LYS A 188 -7.87 18.12 3.41
C LYS A 188 -7.21 16.76 3.18
N CYS A 189 -7.01 15.98 4.24
CA CYS A 189 -6.28 14.72 4.17
C CYS A 189 -6.99 13.68 3.27
N ILE A 190 -6.32 13.31 2.17
CA ILE A 190 -6.77 12.26 1.25
C ILE A 190 -6.45 10.84 1.73
N ARG A 191 -5.87 10.69 2.92
CA ARG A 191 -5.53 9.39 3.54
C ARG A 191 -4.60 8.53 2.66
N CYS A 192 -3.65 9.17 1.98
CA CYS A 192 -2.62 8.48 1.20
C CYS A 192 -1.51 7.83 2.06
N TYR A 193 -1.48 8.13 3.37
CA TYR A 193 -0.53 7.60 4.36
C TYR A 193 0.96 7.87 4.11
N CYS A 194 1.34 8.68 3.11
CA CYS A 194 2.75 9.08 2.89
C CYS A 194 3.39 9.70 4.14
N CYS A 195 2.61 10.41 4.97
CA CYS A 195 3.11 10.96 6.22
C CYS A 195 3.56 9.88 7.21
N HIS A 196 2.82 8.77 7.30
CA HIS A 196 3.16 7.62 8.15
C HIS A 196 4.45 6.95 7.65
N GLU A 197 4.53 6.70 6.34
CA GLU A 197 5.69 6.03 5.72
C GLU A 197 6.97 6.84 5.83
N MET A 198 6.88 8.16 5.65
CA MET A 198 8.05 9.05 5.60
C MET A 198 8.49 9.56 6.98
N CYS A 199 7.78 9.23 8.07
CA CYS A 199 8.12 9.73 9.40
C CYS A 199 9.38 9.03 9.94
N PRO A 200 10.52 9.75 10.09
CA PRO A 200 11.77 9.12 10.56
C PRO A 200 11.75 8.78 12.06
N HIS A 201 10.76 9.28 12.79
CA HIS A 201 10.59 9.03 14.23
C HIS A 201 9.48 8.02 14.52
N HIS A 202 8.85 7.44 13.49
CA HIS A 202 7.71 6.54 13.61
C HIS A 202 6.59 7.08 14.51
N SER A 203 6.43 8.41 14.56
CA SER A 203 5.52 9.12 15.47
C SER A 203 4.11 9.27 14.91
N ILE A 204 3.77 8.54 13.85
CA ILE A 204 2.46 8.59 13.21
C ILE A 204 1.93 7.16 13.17
N GLU A 205 0.78 6.91 13.78
CA GLU A 205 0.12 5.60 13.78
C GLU A 205 -1.10 5.59 12.87
N LEU A 206 -1.46 4.41 12.37
CA LEU A 206 -2.69 4.19 11.61
C LEU A 206 -3.78 3.69 12.53
N ASN A 207 -4.65 4.59 12.99
CA ASN A 207 -5.69 4.28 13.97
C ASN A 207 -6.98 3.84 13.27
N LYS A 208 -7.50 2.68 13.69
CA LYS A 208 -8.79 2.12 13.29
C LYS A 208 -9.89 2.64 14.22
N SER A 209 -10.97 3.17 13.67
CA SER A 209 -12.13 3.58 14.45
C SER A 209 -12.67 2.43 15.34
N ILE A 210 -13.31 2.79 16.45
CA ILE A 210 -13.87 1.80 17.40
C ILE A 210 -14.84 0.85 16.69
N LEU A 211 -15.69 1.38 15.82
CA LEU A 211 -16.66 0.59 15.06
C LEU A 211 -15.98 -0.37 14.08
N TYR A 212 -14.88 0.04 13.43
CA TYR A 212 -14.05 -0.83 12.59
C TYR A 212 -13.42 -1.97 13.42
N ARG A 213 -12.93 -1.67 14.62
CA ARG A 213 -12.32 -2.67 15.52
C ARG A 213 -13.33 -3.68 16.05
N LEU A 214 -14.59 -3.28 16.24
CA LEU A 214 -15.67 -4.15 16.69
C LEU A 214 -16.19 -5.04 15.56
N ALA A 215 -16.34 -4.51 14.34
CA ALA A 215 -16.77 -5.28 13.19
C ALA A 215 -15.76 -6.39 12.81
N GLY A 216 -14.46 -6.13 12.92
CA GLY A 216 -13.40 -7.12 12.63
C GLY A 216 -13.20 -8.22 13.69
N LYS A 217 -13.98 -8.23 14.79
CA LYS A 217 -13.99 -9.32 15.78
C LYS A 217 -15.17 -10.29 15.59
N VAL A 218 -16.08 -9.98 14.66
CA VAL A 218 -17.34 -10.71 14.44
C VAL A 218 -17.34 -11.46 13.10
N LEU A 219 -16.26 -11.32 12.31
CA LEU A 219 -15.93 -12.10 11.11
C LEU A 219 -14.63 -12.87 11.37
#